data_AF-A0A0G0Y8U3-F1
#
_entry.id   AF-A0A0G0Y8U3-F1
#
_cell.length_a   1.000
_cell.length_b   1.000
_cell.length_c   1.000
_cell.angle_alpha   90.00
_cell.angle_beta   90.00
_cell.angle_gamma   90.00
#
_symmetry.space_group_name_H-M   'P 1'
#
loop_
_entity.id
_entity.type
_entity.pdbx_description
1 polymer ?
#
loop_
_entity_poly.entity_id
_entity_poly.type
_entity_poly.pdbx_seq_one_letter_code
_entity_poly.pdbx_strand_id
1 'polypeptide(L)' 'MKHRFSKGFLDELDSFPILIEKKFQKQLKFLLSDIRYPSLRAKKYIESKGIWQARVDDNVSLLI' A
#
# COMPACT_ATOMS: atom_id res chain seq x y z
N MET A 1 10.97 -9.90 3.99
CA MET A 1 9.62 -10.13 4.54
C MET A 1 8.69 -10.55 3.40
N LYS A 2 7.81 -11.54 3.59
CA LYS A 2 6.85 -11.99 2.57
C LYS A 2 5.55 -11.19 2.72
N HIS A 3 5.40 -10.15 1.93
CA HIS A 3 4.13 -9.39 1.84
C HIS A 3 3.25 -10.13 0.82
N ARG A 4 2.03 -10.47 1.24
CA ARG A 4 1.11 -11.23 0.39
C ARG A 4 0.04 -10.27 -0.11
N PHE A 5 0.24 -9.76 -1.32
CA PHE A 5 -0.82 -9.04 -2.01
C PHE A 5 -1.92 -10.04 -2.40
N SER A 6 -3.16 -9.61 -2.27
CA SER A 6 -4.29 -10.32 -2.88
C SER A 6 -4.05 -10.42 -4.39
N LYS A 7 -4.41 -11.53 -5.02
CA LYS A 7 -4.24 -11.71 -6.47
C LYS A 7 -5.05 -10.66 -7.24
N GLY A 8 -6.30 -10.43 -6.82
CA GLY A 8 -7.15 -9.39 -7.41
C GLY A 8 -6.63 -7.98 -7.19
N PHE A 9 -5.79 -7.74 -6.17
CA PHE A 9 -5.14 -6.44 -5.98
C PHE A 9 -4.07 -6.18 -7.04
N LEU A 10 -3.30 -7.19 -7.44
CA LEU A 10 -2.30 -7.03 -8.51
C LEU A 10 -2.99 -6.80 -9.86
N ASP A 11 -4.11 -7.49 -10.10
CA ASP A 11 -4.92 -7.28 -11.31
C ASP A 11 -5.52 -5.87 -11.35
N GLU A 12 -5.98 -5.34 -10.21
CA GLU A 12 -6.48 -3.97 -10.11
C GLU A 12 -5.33 -2.95 -10.28
N LEU A 13 -4.16 -3.23 -9.67
CA LEU A 13 -2.94 -2.41 -9.82
C LEU A 13 -2.51 -2.28 -11.29
N ASP A 14 -2.56 -3.38 -12.03
CA ASP A 14 -2.22 -3.43 -13.46
C ASP A 14 -3.24 -2.66 -14.32
N SER A 15 -4.50 -2.57 -13.87
CA SER A 15 -5.53 -1.75 -14.50
C SER A 15 -5.38 -0.25 -14.22
N PHE A 16 -4.56 0.18 -13.26
CA PHE A 16 -4.36 1.60 -12.98
C PHE A 16 -3.37 2.24 -13.96
N PRO A 17 -3.44 3.57 -14.16
CA PRO A 17 -2.44 4.29 -14.92
C PRO A 17 -1.03 4.08 -14.34
N ILE A 18 -0.02 3.99 -15.21
CA ILE A 18 1.42 3.85 -14.87
C ILE A 18 1.89 4.82 -13.78
N LEU A 19 1.28 6.01 -13.68
CA LEU A 19 1.56 6.99 -12.62
C LEU A 19 1.20 6.46 -11.21
N ILE A 20 0.07 5.78 -11.07
CA ILE A 20 -0.36 5.15 -9.81
C ILE A 20 0.56 3.97 -9.49
N GLU A 21 0.91 3.16 -10.48
CA GLU A 21 1.83 2.03 -10.30
C GLU A 21 3.21 2.49 -9.80
N LYS A 22 3.78 3.56 -10.40
CA LYS A 22 5.04 4.15 -9.94
C LYS A 22 4.94 4.73 -8.53
N LYS A 23 3.83 5.41 -8.20
CA LYS A 23 3.58 5.88 -6.83
C LYS A 23 3.47 4.72 -5.84
N PHE A 24 2.79 3.64 -6.23
CA PHE A 24 2.68 2.42 -5.45
C PHE A 24 4.06 1.82 -5.17
N GLN A 25 4.90 1.61 -6.18
CA GLN A 25 6.25 1.08 -6.00
C GLN A 25 7.11 1.96 -5.08
N LYS A 26 6.99 3.30 -5.21
CA LYS A 26 7.67 4.25 -4.34
C LYS A 26 7.20 4.13 -2.88
N GLN A 27 5.90 4.07 -2.66
CA GLN A 27 5.30 3.90 -1.33
C GLN A 27 5.66 2.53 -0.73
N LEU A 28 5.65 1.47 -1.54
CA LEU A 28 6.06 0.13 -1.13
C LEU A 28 7.51 0.11 -0.66
N LYS A 29 8.41 0.81 -1.37
CA LYS A 29 9.81 0.94 -0.94
C LYS A 29 9.94 1.65 0.41
N PHE A 30 9.16 2.71 0.66
CA PHE A 30 9.12 3.35 1.97
C PHE A 30 8.55 2.42 3.04
N LEU A 31 7.49 1.69 2.73
CA LEU A 31 6.83 0.78 3.64
C LEU A 31 7.75 -0.38 4.07
N LEU A 32 8.50 -0.94 3.12
CA LEU A 32 9.52 -1.96 3.37
C LEU A 32 10.67 -1.45 4.23
N SER A 33 10.93 -0.15 4.20
CA SER A 33 11.98 0.50 4.98
C SER A 33 11.49 0.90 6.38
N ASP A 34 10.32 1.55 6.47
CA ASP A 34 9.67 1.95 7.72
C ASP A 34 8.16 2.16 7.51
N ILE A 35 7.34 1.35 8.17
CA ILE A 35 5.88 1.46 8.13
C ILE A 35 5.35 2.76 8.74
N ARG A 36 6.15 3.45 9.56
CA ARG A 36 5.77 4.71 10.23
C ARG A 36 6.19 5.95 9.44
N TYR A 37 6.60 5.79 8.19
CA TYR A 37 7.01 6.93 7.37
C TYR A 37 5.85 7.93 7.20
N PRO A 38 6.06 9.23 7.45
CA PRO A 38 4.97 10.21 7.48
C PRO A 38 4.23 10.38 6.13
N SER A 39 4.87 10.04 5.01
CA SER A 39 4.23 10.06 3.69
C SER A 39 3.22 8.93 3.46
N LEU A 40 3.39 7.77 4.12
CA LEU A 40 2.48 6.63 4.00
C LEU A 40 1.15 6.87 4.72
N ARG A 41 1.15 7.76 5.72
CA ARG A 41 0.03 7.98 6.65
C ARG A 41 -0.62 6.64 7.07
N ALA A 42 0.23 5.65 7.37
CA ALA A 42 -0.23 4.30 7.63
C ALA A 42 -1.11 4.29 8.89
N LYS A 43 -2.38 3.93 8.73
CA LYS A 43 -3.35 3.85 9.82
C LYS A 43 -3.68 2.39 10.08
N LYS A 44 -3.78 1.96 11.34
CA LYS A 44 -4.31 0.62 11.63
C LYS A 44 -5.78 0.56 11.18
N TYR A 45 -6.07 -0.37 10.26
CA TYR A 45 -7.43 -0.56 9.75
C TYR A 45 -8.18 -1.59 10.58
N ILE A 46 -7.54 -2.73 10.86
CA ILE A 46 -8.12 -3.77 11.71
C ILE A 46 -7.06 -4.19 12.74
N GLU A 47 -7.20 -3.71 13.97
CA GLU A 47 -6.29 -4.06 15.07
C GLU A 47 -6.31 -5.56 15.38
N SER A 48 -7.47 -6.21 15.30
CA SER A 48 -7.62 -7.64 15.59
C SER A 48 -6.93 -8.56 14.58
N LYS A 49 -6.62 -8.05 13.38
CA LYS A 49 -5.96 -8.79 12.29
C LYS A 49 -4.55 -8.28 12.00
N GLY A 50 -4.10 -7.25 12.71
CA GLY A 50 -2.82 -6.59 12.44
C GLY A 50 -2.74 -5.96 11.04
N ILE A 51 -3.89 -5.57 10.47
CA ILE A 51 -3.96 -5.00 9.11
C ILE A 51 -3.80 -3.48 9.20
N TRP A 52 -2.89 -2.97 8.40
CA TRP A 52 -2.59 -1.55 8.26
C TRP A 52 -3.15 -1.04 6.94
N GLN A 53 -3.50 0.23 6.89
CA GLN A 53 -3.90 0.93 5.68
C GLN A 53 -2.88 2.00 5.37
N ALA A 54 -2.19 1.92 4.23
CA ALA A 54 -1.28 2.97 3.77
C ALA A 54 -1.89 3.72 2.59
N ARG A 55 -1.79 5.06 2.61
CA ARG A 55 -2.21 5.89 1.48
C ARG A 55 -1.18 5.74 0.36
N VAL A 56 -1.61 5.51 -0.88
CA VAL A 56 -0.73 5.52 -2.07
C VAL A 56 -0.86 6.83 -2.83
N ASP A 57 -2.10 7.27 -3.01
CA ASP A 57 -2.45 8.53 -3.66
C ASP A 57 -3.70 9.13 -3.03
N ASP A 58 -4.11 10.31 -3.47
CA ASP A 58 -5.22 11.01 -2.81
C ASP A 58 -6.55 10.26 -2.85
N ASN A 59 -6.76 9.47 -3.90
CA ASN A 59 -7.94 8.64 -4.12
C ASN A 59 -7.69 7.14 -3.94
N VAL A 60 -6.45 6.71 -3.63
CA VAL A 60 -6.09 5.28 -3.59
C VAL A 60 -5.34 4.95 -2.30
N SER A 61 -5.89 4.01 -1.52
CA SER A 61 -5.30 3.51 -0.27
C SER A 61 -5.21 2.00 -0.30
N LEU A 62 -4.13 1.46 0.27
CA LEU A 62 -3.81 0.03 0.32
C LEU A 62 -4.04 -0.52 1.70
N LEU A 63 -4.43 -1.80 1.78
CA LEU A 63 -4.40 -2.59 3.00
C LEU A 63 -3.17 -3.51 2.99
N ILE A 64 -2.49 -3.62 4.13
CA ILE A 64 -1.20 -4.31 4.33
C ILE A 64 -1.27 -5.22 5.55
#